data_AF-A0A3L7W2L2-F1
#
_entry.id   AF-A0A3L7W2L2-F1
#
_cell.length_a   1.000
_cell.length_b   1.000
_cell.length_c   1.000
_cell.angle_alpha   90.00
_cell.angle_beta   90.00
_cell.angle_gamma   90.00
#
_symmetry.space_group_name_H-M   'P 1'
#
loop_
_entity.id
_entity.type
_entity.pdbx_description
1 polymer ?
#
loop_
_entity_poly.entity_id
_entity_poly.type
_entity_poly.pdbx_seq_one_letter_code
_entity_poly.pdbx_strand_id
1 'polypeptide(L)'
;MAERRPTTSGELVRKSPRRTGALNRIPLVRRLRDALRRRRGPLAFLAVVGPGLIAGVAGNDAGGITTYATLGSSTALRFLWILPLTALLLAFVQEAVARLGVVTGQGLSDLIRERFGVRWALFAMVILLLANLANTVANVAGAASALAIFNVPVVITAPAAALIVWLLVVYGTYRSVERIFLALTAVFLAYIAAALLAQPNWA
;
A
#
# COMPACT_ATOMS: atom_id res chain seq x y z
N MET A 1 -19.02 77.11 -1.21
CA MET A 1 -20.40 76.85 -0.75
C MET A 1 -20.87 75.62 -1.52
N ALA A 2 -20.80 74.43 -0.91
CA ALA A 2 -21.91 73.79 -0.18
C ALA A 2 -23.10 73.57 -1.13
N GLU A 3 -23.42 72.33 -1.51
CA GLU A 3 -24.41 71.58 -0.73
C GLU A 3 -24.25 70.05 -0.83
N ARG A 4 -24.53 69.37 0.29
CA ARG A 4 -24.44 67.92 0.49
C ARG A 4 -25.85 67.28 0.50
N ARG A 5 -25.94 66.08 -0.09
CA ARG A 5 -26.78 64.89 0.27
C ARG A 5 -28.30 64.96 -0.04
N PRO A 6 -29.03 63.81 -0.19
CA PRO A 6 -28.83 62.52 0.48
C PRO A 6 -28.99 61.22 -0.35
N THR A 7 -28.69 60.13 0.34
CA THR A 7 -28.70 58.70 -0.01
C THR A 7 -30.09 58.07 -0.09
N THR A 8 -30.29 57.14 -1.04
CA THR A 8 -31.21 55.96 -1.06
C THR A 8 -31.02 55.36 -2.47
N SER A 9 -30.91 54.08 -2.77
CA SER A 9 -31.31 52.79 -2.20
C SER A 9 -30.27 51.76 -2.71
N GLY A 10 -29.89 50.71 -1.99
CA GLY A 10 -30.75 49.55 -1.77
C GLY A 10 -30.99 48.83 -3.10
N GLU A 11 -30.46 47.61 -3.25
CA GLU A 11 -30.60 46.70 -4.41
C GLU A 11 -29.66 47.02 -5.57
N LEU A 12 -28.60 46.24 -5.82
CA LEU A 12 -28.66 45.15 -6.79
C LEU A 12 -27.55 44.12 -6.51
N VAL A 13 -27.58 43.45 -5.35
CA VAL A 13 -26.94 42.13 -5.24
C VAL A 13 -27.87 41.14 -5.93
N ARG A 14 -27.76 41.04 -7.26
CA ARG A 14 -28.37 39.95 -8.04
C ARG A 14 -27.78 38.64 -7.53
N LYS A 15 -28.51 37.99 -6.62
CA LYS A 15 -28.28 36.62 -6.17
C LYS A 15 -28.29 35.73 -7.41
N SER A 16 -27.11 35.29 -7.84
CA SER A 16 -26.99 34.36 -8.96
C SER A 16 -27.86 33.12 -8.65
N PRO A 17 -28.74 32.69 -9.57
CA PRO A 17 -29.59 31.55 -9.30
C PRO A 17 -28.69 30.33 -9.14
N ARG A 18 -28.91 29.58 -8.06
CA ARG A 18 -28.23 28.31 -7.72
C ARG A 18 -28.22 27.38 -8.94
N ARG A 19 -27.14 27.44 -9.74
CA ARG A 19 -26.93 26.63 -10.98
C ARG A 19 -26.90 25.12 -10.74
N THR A 20 -26.79 24.69 -9.48
CA THR A 20 -26.68 23.28 -9.08
C THR A 20 -27.93 22.45 -9.40
N GLY A 21 -29.12 23.07 -9.47
CA GLY A 21 -30.37 22.37 -9.79
C GLY A 21 -30.55 22.04 -11.27
N ALA A 22 -30.04 22.88 -12.17
CA ALA A 22 -30.26 22.76 -13.61
C ALA A 22 -29.44 21.61 -14.25
N LEU A 23 -28.20 21.43 -13.80
CA LEU A 23 -27.30 20.35 -14.25
C LEU A 23 -27.84 18.94 -13.91
N ASN A 24 -28.73 18.85 -12.93
CA ASN A 24 -29.30 17.58 -12.47
C ASN A 24 -30.44 17.04 -13.36
N ARG A 25 -30.91 17.85 -14.33
CA ARG A 25 -31.93 17.44 -15.31
C ARG A 25 -31.34 16.67 -16.50
N ILE A 26 -30.02 16.67 -16.65
CA ILE A 26 -29.35 15.95 -17.73
C ILE A 26 -29.26 14.47 -17.35
N PRO A 27 -29.88 13.54 -18.12
CA PRO A 27 -29.92 12.12 -17.78
C PRO A 27 -28.51 11.49 -17.72
N LEU A 28 -27.57 12.02 -18.52
CA LEU A 28 -26.15 11.65 -18.49
C LEU A 28 -25.47 12.01 -17.16
N VAL A 29 -25.70 13.22 -16.64
CA VAL A 29 -25.12 13.70 -15.38
C VAL A 29 -25.69 12.93 -14.19
N ARG A 30 -26.97 12.53 -14.27
CA ARG A 30 -27.61 11.68 -13.27
C ARG A 30 -27.04 10.25 -13.32
N ARG A 31 -26.87 9.66 -14.50
CA ARG A 31 -26.23 8.33 -14.68
C ARG A 31 -24.78 8.28 -14.20
N LEU A 32 -23.97 9.30 -14.51
CA LEU A 32 -22.59 9.42 -14.03
C LEU A 32 -22.51 9.55 -12.51
N ARG A 33 -23.39 10.38 -11.93
CA ARG A 33 -23.47 10.56 -10.48
C ARG A 33 -23.96 9.32 -9.76
N ASP A 34 -24.93 8.61 -10.33
CA ASP A 34 -25.46 7.37 -9.78
C ASP A 34 -24.45 6.21 -9.94
N ALA A 35 -23.67 6.19 -11.02
CA ALA A 35 -22.53 5.27 -11.18
C ALA A 35 -21.40 5.54 -10.16
N LEU A 36 -21.10 6.82 -9.91
CA LEU A 36 -20.15 7.24 -8.87
C LEU A 36 -20.68 7.00 -7.45
N ARG A 37 -22.00 7.11 -7.23
CA ARG A 37 -22.67 6.80 -5.95
C ARG A 37 -22.79 5.29 -5.68
N ARG A 38 -22.98 4.47 -6.72
CA ARG A 38 -23.01 3.00 -6.59
C ARG A 38 -21.66 2.39 -6.19
N ARG A 39 -20.55 3.15 -6.32
CA ARG A 39 -19.24 2.83 -5.74
C ARG A 39 -19.04 3.38 -4.32
N ARG A 40 -20.10 3.50 -3.51
CA ARG A 40 -20.01 3.92 -2.08
C ARG A 40 -20.40 2.80 -1.13
N GLY A 41 -19.82 1.61 -1.34
CA GLY A 41 -19.92 0.48 -0.41
C GLY A 41 -18.56 0.15 0.21
N PRO A 42 -18.52 -0.68 1.26
CA PRO A 42 -17.27 -1.15 1.87
C PRO A 42 -16.33 -1.79 0.83
N LEU A 43 -16.88 -2.44 -0.21
CA LEU A 43 -16.13 -2.98 -1.34
C LEU A 43 -15.42 -1.92 -2.19
N ALA A 44 -16.02 -0.73 -2.35
CA ALA A 44 -15.40 0.35 -3.09
C ALA A 44 -14.35 1.10 -2.25
N PHE A 45 -14.54 1.15 -0.93
CA PHE A 45 -13.50 1.59 0.00
C PHE A 45 -12.32 0.62 -0.01
N LEU A 46 -12.56 -0.69 0.09
CA LEU A 46 -11.52 -1.72 -0.05
C LEU A 46 -10.81 -1.67 -1.40
N ALA A 47 -11.52 -1.35 -2.50
CA ALA A 47 -10.89 -1.20 -3.81
C ALA A 47 -9.94 0.02 -3.90
N VAL A 48 -10.12 1.03 -3.05
CA VAL A 48 -9.22 2.20 -2.98
C VAL A 48 -8.09 1.98 -1.97
N VAL A 49 -8.38 1.30 -0.86
CA VAL A 49 -7.40 0.98 0.20
C VAL A 49 -6.52 -0.21 -0.20
N GLY A 50 -7.02 -1.12 -1.04
CA GLY A 50 -6.39 -2.37 -1.45
C GLY A 50 -4.93 -2.21 -1.87
N PRO A 51 -4.59 -1.33 -2.83
CA PRO A 51 -3.20 -1.13 -3.25
C PRO A 51 -2.27 -0.71 -2.11
N GLY A 52 -2.73 0.16 -1.20
CA GLY A 52 -1.95 0.60 -0.04
C GLY A 52 -1.78 -0.50 1.00
N LEU A 53 -2.82 -1.29 1.25
CA LEU A 53 -2.76 -2.43 2.16
C LEU A 53 -1.83 -3.53 1.62
N ILE A 54 -1.89 -3.82 0.32
CA ILE A 54 -1.00 -4.78 -0.35
C ILE A 54 0.43 -4.28 -0.30
N ALA A 55 0.68 -3.00 -0.56
CA ALA A 55 2.02 -2.41 -0.47
C ALA A 55 2.58 -2.48 0.96
N GLY A 56 1.76 -2.24 1.98
CA GLY A 56 2.15 -2.38 3.38
C GLY A 56 2.46 -3.82 3.77
N VAL A 57 1.60 -4.78 3.40
CA VAL A 57 1.79 -6.20 3.71
C VAL A 57 2.97 -6.79 2.93
N ALA A 58 3.22 -6.34 1.70
CA ALA A 58 4.37 -6.76 0.91
C ALA A 58 5.71 -6.42 1.57
N GLY A 59 5.74 -5.47 2.50
CA GLY A 59 6.91 -5.17 3.32
C GLY A 59 7.21 -6.19 4.42
N ASN A 60 6.25 -7.06 4.77
CA ASN A 60 6.43 -8.14 5.75
C ASN A 60 6.82 -9.44 5.04
N ASP A 61 8.07 -9.49 4.57
CA ASP A 61 8.66 -10.65 3.90
C ASP A 61 9.23 -11.66 4.91
N ALA A 62 9.71 -12.81 4.42
CA ALA A 62 10.31 -13.83 5.27
C ALA A 62 11.56 -13.33 6.02
N GLY A 63 12.33 -12.41 5.41
CA GLY A 63 13.49 -11.78 6.03
C GLY A 63 13.10 -10.90 7.22
N GLY A 64 12.08 -10.04 7.06
CA GLY A 64 11.52 -9.25 8.14
C GLY A 64 10.97 -10.11 9.28
N ILE A 65 10.17 -11.14 8.96
CA ILE A 65 9.61 -12.07 9.96
C ILE A 65 10.72 -12.76 10.76
N THR A 66 11.76 -13.26 10.09
CA THR A 66 12.91 -13.91 10.73
C THR A 66 13.64 -12.95 11.66
N THR A 67 13.84 -11.70 11.22
CA THR A 67 14.52 -10.66 11.99
C THR A 67 13.77 -10.36 13.29
N TYR A 68 12.45 -10.11 13.21
CA TYR A 68 11.64 -9.81 14.38
C TYR A 68 11.49 -11.02 15.31
N ALA A 69 11.36 -12.23 14.76
CA ALA A 69 11.32 -13.46 15.56
C ALA A 69 12.64 -13.69 16.31
N THR A 70 13.78 -13.49 15.64
CA THR A 70 15.11 -13.66 16.25
C THR A 70 15.34 -12.61 17.34
N LEU A 71 15.08 -11.33 17.04
CA LEU A 71 15.20 -10.24 18.02
C LEU A 71 14.25 -10.42 19.21
N GLY A 72 13.03 -10.90 18.97
CA GLY A 72 12.06 -11.22 20.01
C GLY A 72 12.52 -12.38 20.89
N SER A 73 13.13 -13.41 20.30
CA SER A 73 13.67 -14.54 21.08
C SER A 73 14.86 -14.14 21.95
N SER A 74 15.72 -13.24 21.47
CA SER A 74 16.93 -12.82 22.20
C SER A 74 16.67 -11.71 23.22
N THR A 75 15.67 -10.85 22.98
CA THR A 75 15.48 -9.62 23.75
C THR A 75 14.09 -9.50 24.39
N ALA A 76 13.24 -10.51 24.23
CA ALA A 76 11.86 -10.49 24.66
C ALA A 76 11.13 -9.20 24.21
N LEU A 77 10.43 -8.51 25.11
CA LEU A 77 9.64 -7.31 24.81
C LEU A 77 10.44 -5.99 24.88
N ARG A 78 11.74 -6.06 25.15
CA ARG A 78 12.56 -4.88 25.48
C ARG A 78 12.70 -3.88 24.32
N PHE A 79 12.59 -4.35 23.08
CA PHE A 79 12.61 -3.53 21.86
C PHE A 79 11.21 -3.29 21.24
N LEU A 80 10.13 -3.67 21.93
CA LEU A 80 8.78 -3.53 21.38
C LEU A 80 8.41 -2.07 21.06
N TRP A 81 8.97 -1.11 21.80
CA TRP A 81 8.77 0.33 21.57
C TRP A 81 9.30 0.83 20.21
N ILE A 82 10.18 0.10 19.55
CA ILE A 82 10.70 0.44 18.21
C ILE A 82 9.65 0.17 17.13
N LEU A 83 8.72 -0.76 17.35
CA LEU A 83 7.67 -1.10 16.38
C LEU A 83 6.78 0.10 16.01
N PRO A 84 6.16 0.85 16.95
CA PRO A 84 5.35 2.00 16.57
C PRO A 84 6.16 3.10 15.88
N LEU A 85 7.43 3.30 16.26
CA LEU A 85 8.32 4.28 15.62
C LEU A 85 8.62 3.89 14.17
N THR A 86 9.00 2.65 13.93
CA THR A 86 9.29 2.13 12.57
C THR A 86 8.04 2.09 11.69
N ALA A 87 6.88 1.77 12.25
CA ALA A 87 5.60 1.83 11.55
C ALA A 87 5.27 3.26 11.09
N LEU A 88 5.50 4.27 11.93
CA LEU A 88 5.28 5.67 11.58
C LEU A 88 6.23 6.14 10.47
N LEU A 89 7.51 5.77 10.57
CA LEU A 89 8.50 6.09 9.53
C LEU A 89 8.15 5.42 8.20
N LEU A 90 7.73 4.15 8.23
CA LEU A 90 7.29 3.43 7.04
C LEU A 90 6.05 4.09 6.43
N ALA A 91 5.07 4.48 7.26
CA ALA A 91 3.87 5.18 6.78
C ALA A 91 4.22 6.50 6.08
N PHE A 92 5.18 7.27 6.61
CA PHE A 92 5.64 8.51 5.99
C PHE A 92 6.32 8.25 4.64
N VAL A 93 7.20 7.25 4.55
CA VAL A 93 7.86 6.88 3.30
C VAL A 93 6.84 6.40 2.26
N GLN A 94 5.89 5.56 2.65
CA GLN A 94 4.85 5.04 1.75
C GLN A 94 3.93 6.16 1.25
N GLU A 95 3.56 7.11 2.12
CA GLU A 95 2.78 8.29 1.74
C GLU A 95 3.53 9.15 0.72
N ALA A 96 4.81 9.43 0.95
CA ALA A 96 5.62 10.24 0.04
C ALA A 96 5.76 9.58 -1.34
N VAL A 97 6.01 8.26 -1.39
CA VAL A 97 6.12 7.50 -2.65
C VAL A 97 4.77 7.45 -3.37
N ALA A 98 3.67 7.21 -2.65
CA ALA A 98 2.34 7.20 -3.23
C ALA A 98 1.96 8.58 -3.81
N ARG A 99 2.22 9.66 -3.06
CA ARG A 99 1.99 11.02 -3.51
C ARG A 99 2.81 11.35 -4.75
N LEU A 100 4.09 10.95 -4.78
CA LEU A 100 4.96 11.15 -5.92
C LEU A 100 4.40 10.47 -7.18
N GLY A 101 3.99 9.20 -7.06
CA GLY A 101 3.41 8.45 -8.18
C GLY A 101 2.09 9.03 -8.68
N VAL A 102 1.21 9.49 -7.77
CA VAL A 102 -0.07 10.09 -8.13
C VAL A 102 0.09 11.47 -8.79
N VAL A 103 1.02 12.29 -8.30
CA VAL A 103 1.22 13.67 -8.81
C VAL A 103 1.98 13.68 -10.13
N THR A 104 3.01 12.85 -10.27
CA THR A 104 3.86 12.84 -11.48
C THR A 104 3.37 11.88 -12.56
N GLY A 105 2.58 10.86 -12.20
CA GLY A 105 2.14 9.82 -13.12
C GLY A 105 3.28 8.93 -13.64
N GLN A 106 4.47 9.02 -13.05
CA GLN A 106 5.67 8.29 -13.45
C GLN A 106 6.19 7.42 -12.29
N GLY A 107 6.94 6.37 -12.63
CA GLY A 107 7.62 5.53 -11.64
C GLY A 107 8.89 6.21 -11.11
N LEU A 108 9.34 5.83 -9.91
CA LEU A 108 10.53 6.40 -9.27
C LEU A 108 11.78 6.32 -10.17
N SER A 109 11.94 5.23 -10.92
CA SER A 109 13.04 5.05 -11.87
C SER A 109 13.04 6.09 -13.00
N ASP A 110 11.86 6.43 -13.52
CA ASP A 110 11.71 7.43 -14.57
C ASP A 110 12.01 8.83 -14.05
N LEU A 111 11.56 9.18 -12.84
CA LEU A 111 11.88 10.45 -12.20
C LEU A 111 13.38 10.61 -11.94
N ILE A 112 14.05 9.56 -11.47
CA ILE A 112 15.51 9.60 -11.26
C ILE A 112 16.21 9.84 -12.59
N ARG A 113 15.76 9.18 -13.66
CA ARG A 113 16.31 9.37 -15.00
C ARG A 113 16.09 10.78 -15.52
N GLU A 114 14.91 11.35 -15.31
CA GLU A 114 14.55 12.69 -15.78
C GLU A 114 15.31 13.79 -15.02
N ARG A 115 15.48 13.65 -13.70
CA ARG A 115 16.12 14.66 -12.84
C ARG A 115 17.65 14.56 -12.79
N PHE A 116 18.18 13.34 -12.74
CA PHE A 116 19.61 13.08 -12.50
C PHE A 116 20.31 12.45 -13.72
N GLY A 117 19.58 12.11 -14.77
CA GLY A 117 20.13 11.51 -15.98
C GLY A 117 20.26 9.99 -15.91
N VAL A 118 20.63 9.39 -17.04
CA VAL A 118 20.60 7.93 -17.26
C VAL A 118 21.61 7.18 -16.39
N ARG A 119 22.78 7.76 -16.11
CA ARG A 119 23.84 7.12 -15.31
C ARG A 119 23.37 6.81 -13.88
N TRP A 120 22.76 7.79 -13.22
CA TRP A 120 22.24 7.64 -11.86
C TRP A 120 20.99 6.76 -11.81
N ALA A 121 20.13 6.83 -12.82
CA ALA A 121 19.02 5.90 -12.96
C ALA A 121 19.50 4.45 -13.10
N LEU A 122 20.49 4.18 -13.94
CA LEU A 122 21.06 2.83 -14.08
C LEU A 122 21.67 2.34 -12.76
N PHE A 123 22.42 3.19 -12.07
CA PHE A 123 22.98 2.85 -10.75
C PHE A 123 21.88 2.48 -9.75
N ALA A 124 20.82 3.29 -9.64
CA ALA A 124 19.68 3.00 -8.77
C ALA A 124 18.96 1.71 -9.17
N MET A 125 18.80 1.45 -10.47
CA MET A 125 18.16 0.22 -10.97
C MET A 125 19.00 -1.03 -10.68
N VAL A 126 20.33 -0.96 -10.74
CA VAL A 126 21.21 -2.07 -10.36
C VAL A 126 21.07 -2.38 -8.87
N ILE A 127 21.07 -1.36 -8.00
CA ILE A 127 20.85 -1.55 -6.57
C ILE A 127 19.47 -2.16 -6.32
N LEU A 128 18.43 -1.65 -6.99
CA LEU A 128 17.07 -2.18 -6.88
C LEU A 128 16.98 -3.64 -7.31
N LEU A 129 17.69 -4.02 -8.38
CA LEU A 129 17.78 -5.41 -8.83
C LEU A 129 18.44 -6.30 -7.78
N LEU A 130 19.58 -5.87 -7.22
CA LEU A 130 20.28 -6.62 -6.17
C LEU A 130 19.44 -6.77 -4.90
N ALA A 131 18.75 -5.70 -4.48
CA ALA A 131 17.86 -5.72 -3.32
C ALA A 131 16.69 -6.70 -3.53
N ASN A 132 16.05 -6.67 -4.69
CA ASN A 132 14.96 -7.59 -5.01
C ASN A 132 15.43 -9.04 -5.17
N LEU A 133 16.66 -9.26 -5.67
CA LEU A 133 17.26 -10.59 -5.73
C LEU A 133 17.47 -11.14 -4.32
N ALA A 134 18.04 -10.35 -3.41
CA ALA A 134 18.22 -10.74 -2.01
C ALA A 134 16.88 -11.05 -1.33
N ASN A 135 15.86 -10.21 -1.55
CA ASN A 135 14.50 -10.44 -1.04
C ASN A 135 13.89 -11.75 -1.60
N THR A 136 14.09 -12.03 -2.89
CA THR A 136 13.60 -13.26 -3.52
C THR A 136 14.26 -14.50 -2.91
N VAL A 137 15.58 -14.45 -2.71
CA VAL A 137 16.33 -15.54 -2.06
C VAL A 137 15.85 -15.75 -0.62
N ALA A 138 15.66 -14.67 0.15
CA ALA A 138 15.14 -14.75 1.51
C ALA A 138 13.75 -15.39 1.56
N ASN A 139 12.86 -15.02 0.65
CA ASN A 139 11.51 -15.59 0.58
C ASN A 139 11.48 -17.07 0.19
N VAL A 140 12.33 -17.50 -0.76
CA VAL A 140 12.46 -18.92 -1.10
C VAL A 140 13.04 -19.71 0.07
N ALA A 141 14.06 -19.18 0.74
CA ALA A 141 14.64 -19.82 1.93
C ALA A 141 13.63 -19.90 3.08
N GLY A 142 12.82 -18.85 3.29
CA GLY A 142 11.75 -18.83 4.28
C GLY A 142 10.68 -19.88 4.00
N ALA A 143 10.21 -19.98 2.76
CA ALA A 143 9.24 -21.00 2.34
C ALA A 143 9.80 -22.42 2.53
N ALA A 144 11.06 -22.64 2.17
CA ALA A 144 11.72 -23.92 2.36
C ALA A 144 11.85 -24.30 3.84
N SER A 145 12.20 -23.34 4.70
CA SER A 145 12.32 -23.53 6.14
C SER A 145 10.96 -23.83 6.79
N ALA A 146 9.89 -23.18 6.34
CA ALA A 146 8.53 -23.45 6.80
C ALA A 146 8.07 -24.88 6.46
N LEU A 147 8.35 -25.35 5.24
CA LEU A 147 8.01 -26.71 4.81
C LEU A 147 8.91 -27.78 5.43
N ALA A 148 10.14 -27.43 5.81
CA ALA A 148 11.04 -28.34 6.51
C ALA A 148 10.48 -28.79 7.88
N ILE A 149 9.63 -27.97 8.53
CA ILE A 149 8.91 -28.35 9.76
C ILE A 149 8.01 -29.57 9.54
N PHE A 150 7.50 -29.75 8.32
CA PHE A 150 6.69 -30.91 7.91
C PHE A 150 7.53 -32.06 7.33
N ASN A 151 8.84 -32.07 7.55
CA ASN A 151 9.81 -33.03 6.99
C ASN A 151 9.88 -33.07 5.46
N VAL A 152 9.52 -31.97 4.77
CA VAL A 152 9.67 -31.88 3.32
C VAL A 152 11.07 -31.37 2.98
N PRO A 153 11.85 -32.04 2.11
CA PRO A 153 13.23 -31.67 1.83
C PRO A 153 13.33 -30.35 1.06
N VAL A 154 14.27 -29.50 1.47
CA VAL A 154 14.55 -28.17 0.89
C VAL A 154 14.80 -28.21 -0.61
N VAL A 155 15.43 -29.30 -1.08
CA VAL A 155 15.76 -29.51 -2.49
C VAL A 155 14.51 -29.57 -3.38
N ILE A 156 13.36 -29.97 -2.84
CA ILE A 156 12.08 -30.01 -3.56
C ILE A 156 11.32 -28.71 -3.36
N THR A 157 11.30 -28.17 -2.13
CA THR A 157 10.48 -27.02 -1.78
C THR A 157 10.98 -25.72 -2.42
N ALA A 158 12.29 -25.50 -2.48
CA ALA A 158 12.87 -24.30 -3.07
C ALA A 158 12.54 -24.14 -4.58
N PRO A 159 12.79 -25.13 -5.46
CA PRO A 159 12.42 -25.02 -6.87
C PRO A 159 10.90 -25.01 -7.07
N ALA A 160 10.13 -25.73 -6.25
CA ALA A 160 8.67 -25.69 -6.32
C ALA A 160 8.12 -24.29 -5.98
N ALA A 161 8.61 -23.66 -4.91
CA ALA A 161 8.23 -22.29 -4.53
C ALA A 161 8.60 -21.29 -5.63
N ALA A 162 9.82 -21.38 -6.17
CA ALA A 162 10.27 -20.53 -7.27
C ALA A 162 9.39 -20.71 -8.53
N LEU A 163 9.04 -21.95 -8.87
CA LEU A 163 8.17 -22.25 -10.02
C LEU A 163 6.76 -21.70 -9.82
N ILE A 164 6.17 -21.87 -8.64
CA ILE A 164 4.83 -21.36 -8.32
C ILE A 164 4.81 -19.84 -8.43
N VAL A 165 5.79 -19.15 -7.83
CA VAL A 165 5.91 -17.69 -7.92
C VAL A 165 6.12 -17.25 -9.37
N TRP A 166 6.98 -17.95 -10.12
CA TRP A 166 7.21 -17.64 -11.54
C TRP A 166 5.93 -17.79 -12.38
N LEU A 167 5.17 -18.88 -12.20
CA LEU A 167 3.88 -19.08 -12.86
C LEU A 167 2.88 -17.98 -12.47
N LEU A 168 2.84 -17.60 -11.20
CA LEU A 168 1.99 -16.50 -10.72
C LEU A 168 2.37 -15.18 -11.37
N VAL A 169 3.65 -14.89 -11.57
CA VAL A 169 4.11 -13.64 -12.20
C VAL A 169 3.85 -13.63 -13.71
N VAL A 170 4.08 -14.75 -14.40
CA VAL A 170 3.92 -14.83 -15.87
C VAL A 170 2.45 -14.89 -16.28
N TYR A 171 1.63 -15.64 -15.56
CA TYR A 171 0.22 -15.89 -15.92
C TYR A 171 -0.78 -15.15 -15.03
N GLY A 172 -0.34 -14.58 -13.91
CA GLY A 172 -1.22 -13.90 -12.97
C GLY A 172 -1.73 -12.57 -13.49
N THR A 173 -3.05 -12.42 -13.51
CA THR A 173 -3.68 -11.10 -13.71
C THR A 173 -3.58 -10.29 -12.42
N TYR A 174 -3.40 -8.97 -12.52
CA TYR A 174 -3.33 -8.06 -11.36
C TYR A 174 -4.43 -8.30 -10.32
N ARG A 175 -5.70 -8.46 -10.77
CA ARG A 175 -6.84 -8.72 -9.87
C ARG A 175 -6.74 -10.06 -9.12
N SER A 176 -6.15 -11.08 -9.74
CA SER A 176 -5.96 -12.39 -9.11
C SER A 176 -4.86 -12.31 -8.08
N VAL A 177 -3.74 -11.66 -8.42
CA VAL A 177 -2.62 -11.43 -7.50
C VAL A 177 -3.08 -10.62 -6.29
N GLU A 178 -3.82 -9.52 -6.50
CA GLU A 178 -4.39 -8.71 -5.43
C GLU A 178 -5.24 -9.52 -4.45
N ARG A 179 -6.15 -10.38 -4.95
CA ARG A 179 -6.97 -11.24 -4.08
C ARG A 179 -6.14 -12.26 -3.31
N ILE A 180 -5.13 -12.85 -3.95
CA ILE A 180 -4.22 -13.80 -3.31
C ILE A 180 -3.45 -13.11 -2.18
N PHE A 181 -2.90 -11.91 -2.43
CA PHE A 181 -2.21 -11.13 -1.41
C PHE A 181 -3.15 -10.78 -0.25
N LEU A 182 -4.39 -10.35 -0.51
CA LEU A 182 -5.37 -10.09 0.53
C LEU A 182 -5.71 -11.34 1.37
N ALA A 183 -5.81 -12.51 0.73
CA ALA A 183 -6.02 -13.77 1.42
C ALA A 183 -4.81 -14.17 2.28
N LEU A 184 -3.59 -13.96 1.77
CA LEU A 184 -2.35 -14.17 2.53
C LEU A 184 -2.25 -13.23 3.74
N THR A 185 -2.71 -11.98 3.60
CA THR A 185 -2.81 -11.06 4.75
C THR A 185 -3.66 -11.63 5.87
N ALA A 186 -4.74 -12.35 5.55
CA ALA A 186 -5.59 -12.97 6.56
C ALA A 186 -4.84 -14.06 7.37
N VAL A 187 -3.84 -14.72 6.78
CA VAL A 187 -2.99 -15.70 7.49
C VAL A 187 -2.20 -15.03 8.62
N PHE A 188 -1.80 -13.76 8.46
CA PHE A 188 -1.12 -13.02 9.54
C PHE A 188 -1.99 -12.83 10.79
N LEU A 189 -3.31 -12.98 10.71
CA LEU A 189 -4.17 -12.99 11.90
C LEU A 189 -3.84 -14.16 12.84
N ALA A 190 -3.22 -15.24 12.35
CA ALA A 190 -2.72 -16.32 13.18
C ALA A 190 -1.65 -15.86 14.19
N TYR A 191 -0.90 -14.78 13.90
CA TYR A 191 0.05 -14.20 14.86
C TYR A 191 -0.64 -13.63 16.10
N ILE A 192 -1.88 -13.14 15.98
CA ILE A 192 -2.66 -12.67 17.13
C ILE A 192 -2.98 -13.86 18.04
N ALA A 193 -3.42 -14.98 17.47
CA ALA A 193 -3.65 -16.20 18.22
C ALA A 193 -2.35 -16.71 18.89
N ALA A 194 -1.23 -16.70 18.15
CA ALA A 194 0.08 -17.06 18.69
C ALA A 194 0.50 -16.16 19.85
N ALA A 195 0.26 -14.85 19.77
CA ALA A 195 0.56 -13.90 20.84
C ALA A 195 -0.27 -14.15 22.11
N LEU A 196 -1.55 -14.53 21.97
CA LEU A 196 -2.41 -14.89 23.11
C LEU A 196 -1.97 -16.22 23.76
N LEU A 197 -1.59 -17.20 22.94
CA LEU A 197 -1.08 -18.50 23.40
C LEU A 197 0.29 -18.39 24.07
N ALA A 198 1.12 -17.42 23.66
CA ALA A 198 2.44 -17.18 24.22
C ALA A 198 2.42 -16.68 25.67
N GLN A 199 1.24 -16.29 26.21
CA GLN A 199 1.06 -15.79 27.58
C GLN A 199 2.17 -14.81 28.02
N PRO A 200 2.43 -13.72 27.26
CA PRO A 200 3.53 -12.84 27.57
C PRO A 200 3.25 -12.08 28.88
N ASN A 201 4.31 -11.82 29.64
CA ASN A 201 4.22 -10.98 30.83
C ASN A 201 4.04 -9.52 30.39
N TRP A 202 2.83 -8.99 30.55
CA TRP A 202 2.46 -7.63 30.12
C TRP A 202 2.87 -6.54 31.11
N ALA A 203 3.45 -6.94 32.26
CA ALA A 203 3.86 -6.06 33.34
C ALA A 203 5.27 -5.48 33.14
#